data_AF-A0A1H4CT83-F1
#
_entry.id   AF-A0A1H4CT83-F1
#
_cell.length_a   1.000
_cell.length_b   1.000
_cell.length_c   1.000
_cell.angle_alpha   90.00
_cell.angle_beta   90.00
_cell.angle_gamma   90.00
#
_symmetry.space_group_name_H-M   'P 1'
#
loop_
_entity.id
_entity.type
_entity.pdbx_description
1 polymer ?
#
loop_
_entity_poly.entity_id
_entity_poly.type
_entity_poly.pdbx_seq_one_letter_code
_entity_poly.pdbx_strand_id
1 'polypeptide(L)'
;MSFITGSPDEADTDDGRQERRTTVTDPRALRALAHPLRLALLDHLMSFGPRTASECAAVVGSTPSNCSYHLRALAKVGLVEPVDGEDGRERPYRSSSTGLSFGRTDDPEFAIGADTVERALADRQVDEEAALVHRAIAQRDEQLIEWREASMLSGYALRLTPGELRELVEGLDALIRPYIALTRAEAPEGSDVVALHLNAFRHPDAIAAANAARAAAEPDETVRPDHVEPTDGSAS
;
A
#
# COMPACT_ATOMS: atom_id res chain seq x y z
N MET A 1 -34.85 -22.26 33.07
CA MET A 1 -35.16 -21.26 34.11
C MET A 1 -33.85 -20.69 34.62
N SER A 2 -33.38 -19.58 34.05
CA SER A 2 -32.70 -18.50 34.78
C SER A 2 -32.48 -17.35 33.80
N PHE A 3 -32.92 -16.17 34.21
CA PHE A 3 -32.95 -14.93 33.46
C PHE A 3 -31.66 -14.16 33.68
N ILE A 4 -31.18 -13.44 32.67
CA ILE A 4 -30.39 -12.21 32.88
C ILE A 4 -31.09 -11.11 32.07
N THR A 5 -31.70 -10.21 32.82
CA THR A 5 -32.19 -8.89 32.42
C THR A 5 -31.02 -7.91 32.36
N GLY A 6 -30.79 -7.28 31.21
CA GLY A 6 -30.04 -6.05 31.06
C GLY A 6 -30.94 -5.01 30.37
N SER A 7 -31.07 -3.84 30.99
CA SER A 7 -31.95 -2.73 30.59
C SER A 7 -31.43 -2.01 29.33
N PRO A 8 -32.30 -1.36 28.53
CA PRO A 8 -31.89 -0.67 27.31
C PRO A 8 -31.73 0.84 27.60
N ASP A 9 -30.52 1.28 27.93
CA ASP A 9 -30.14 2.69 27.75
C ASP A 9 -28.62 2.84 27.91
N GLU A 10 -27.88 2.58 26.84
CA GLU A 10 -26.51 3.07 26.67
C GLU A 10 -26.33 3.21 25.16
N ALA A 11 -26.30 4.45 24.69
CA ALA A 11 -25.89 4.75 23.32
C ALA A 11 -24.46 4.20 23.15
N ASP A 12 -24.34 3.20 22.29
CA ASP A 12 -23.11 2.54 21.90
C ASP A 12 -22.23 3.54 21.12
N THR A 13 -21.54 4.41 21.86
CA THR A 13 -20.49 5.29 21.34
C THR A 13 -19.13 4.75 21.77
N ASP A 14 -18.81 3.53 21.34
CA ASP A 14 -17.44 3.00 21.30
C ASP A 14 -17.34 1.97 20.18
N ASP A 15 -17.00 2.39 18.95
CA ASP A 15 -16.50 1.42 17.97
C ASP A 15 -15.00 1.64 17.86
N GLY A 16 -14.28 1.30 18.93
CA GLY A 16 -12.83 1.09 18.98
C GLY A 16 -12.41 0.06 17.94
N ARG A 17 -12.44 0.50 16.67
CA ARG A 17 -12.33 -0.36 15.51
C ARG A 17 -10.97 -1.03 15.54
N GLN A 18 -10.98 -2.35 15.44
CA GLN A 18 -9.73 -3.10 15.35
C GLN A 18 -9.05 -2.82 14.01
N GLU A 19 -7.73 -2.66 14.05
CA GLU A 19 -6.92 -2.65 12.83
C GLU A 19 -7.18 -3.94 12.06
N ARG A 20 -7.47 -3.80 10.76
CA ARG A 20 -7.73 -4.91 9.86
C ARG A 20 -7.07 -4.66 8.51
N ARG A 21 -5.89 -5.21 8.33
CA ARG A 21 -5.26 -5.35 7.01
C ARG A 21 -5.81 -6.55 6.27
N THR A 22 -6.22 -6.32 5.02
CA THR A 22 -6.77 -7.36 4.16
C THR A 22 -5.84 -7.60 2.98
N THR A 23 -5.44 -8.85 2.78
CA THR A 23 -4.78 -9.28 1.53
C THR A 23 -5.86 -9.62 0.52
N VAL A 24 -5.90 -8.87 -0.57
CA VAL A 24 -6.88 -9.06 -1.64
C VAL A 24 -6.38 -10.14 -2.58
N THR A 25 -7.03 -11.30 -2.55
CA THR A 25 -6.75 -12.46 -3.42
C THR A 25 -7.94 -12.83 -4.31
N ASP A 26 -9.14 -12.31 -4.03
CA ASP A 26 -10.35 -12.55 -4.83
C ASP A 26 -10.25 -11.83 -6.19
N PRO A 27 -10.32 -12.57 -7.32
CA PRO A 27 -10.34 -11.98 -8.66
C PRO A 27 -11.42 -10.91 -8.88
N ARG A 28 -12.57 -11.03 -8.21
CA ARG A 28 -13.65 -10.03 -8.33
C ARG A 28 -13.27 -8.71 -7.67
N ALA A 29 -12.66 -8.77 -6.48
CA ALA A 29 -12.15 -7.59 -5.79
C ALA A 29 -10.99 -6.94 -6.55
N LEU A 30 -10.05 -7.73 -7.09
CA LEU A 30 -8.95 -7.22 -7.91
C LEU A 30 -9.45 -6.50 -9.17
N ARG A 31 -10.43 -7.08 -9.89
CA ARG A 31 -11.08 -6.40 -11.03
C ARG A 31 -11.85 -5.14 -10.63
N ALA A 32 -12.45 -5.12 -9.44
CA ALA A 32 -13.11 -3.92 -8.96
C ALA A 32 -12.09 -2.79 -8.77
N LEU A 33 -10.93 -3.09 -8.19
CA LEU A 33 -9.87 -2.12 -7.90
C LEU A 33 -9.14 -1.60 -9.15
N ALA A 34 -9.14 -2.35 -10.26
CA ALA A 34 -8.59 -1.89 -11.53
C ALA A 34 -9.23 -0.60 -12.08
N HIS A 35 -10.36 -0.15 -11.53
CA HIS A 35 -10.98 1.12 -11.91
C HIS A 35 -10.43 2.29 -11.08
N PRO A 36 -9.82 3.32 -11.70
CA PRO A 36 -9.21 4.48 -11.04
C PRO A 36 -10.06 5.12 -9.94
N LEU A 37 -11.32 5.43 -10.25
CA LEU A 37 -12.23 6.07 -9.30
C LEU A 37 -12.55 5.18 -8.09
N ARG A 38 -12.54 3.85 -8.23
CA ARG A 38 -12.83 2.97 -7.09
C ARG A 38 -11.66 2.90 -6.13
N LEU A 39 -10.43 2.93 -6.65
CA LEU A 39 -9.23 3.02 -5.82
C LEU A 39 -9.22 4.35 -5.06
N ALA A 40 -9.39 5.47 -5.77
CA ALA A 40 -9.45 6.81 -5.15
C ALA A 40 -10.56 6.94 -4.08
N LEU A 41 -11.75 6.35 -4.31
CA LEU A 41 -12.82 6.33 -3.32
C LEU A 41 -12.44 5.49 -2.10
N LEU A 42 -11.82 4.33 -2.30
CA LEU A 42 -11.40 3.45 -1.21
C LEU A 42 -10.32 4.09 -0.37
N ASP A 43 -9.30 4.70 -0.99
CA ASP A 43 -8.22 5.40 -0.29
C ASP A 43 -8.75 6.60 0.51
N HIS A 44 -9.70 7.34 -0.04
CA HIS A 44 -10.33 8.45 0.67
C HIS A 44 -11.07 7.96 1.92
N LEU A 45 -11.86 6.89 1.80
CA LEU A 45 -12.55 6.29 2.95
C LEU A 45 -11.58 5.66 3.95
N MET A 46 -10.41 5.19 3.50
CA MET A 46 -9.37 4.66 4.37
C MET A 46 -8.61 5.74 5.13
N SER A 47 -8.53 6.95 4.58
CA SER A 47 -7.79 8.06 5.18
C SER A 47 -8.67 8.92 6.09
N PHE A 48 -9.91 9.19 5.67
CA PHE A 48 -10.80 10.16 6.31
C PHE A 48 -12.01 9.53 7.00
N GLY A 49 -12.14 8.21 6.97
CA GLY A 49 -13.24 7.49 7.61
C GLY A 49 -14.55 7.55 6.81
N PRO A 50 -15.71 7.30 7.47
CA PRO A 50 -16.99 7.26 6.80
C PRO A 50 -17.34 8.57 6.10
N ARG A 51 -17.73 8.48 4.82
CA ARG A 51 -18.15 9.61 3.99
C ARG A 51 -19.32 9.25 3.09
N THR A 52 -20.18 10.22 2.84
CA THR A 52 -21.26 10.16 1.85
C THR A 52 -20.69 10.20 0.43
N ALA A 53 -21.50 9.76 -0.54
CA ALA A 53 -21.11 9.85 -1.94
C ALA A 53 -20.88 11.30 -2.41
N SER A 54 -21.63 12.25 -1.82
CA SER A 54 -21.51 13.68 -2.10
C SER A 54 -20.19 14.26 -1.58
N GLU A 55 -19.77 13.92 -0.37
CA GLU A 55 -18.47 14.33 0.18
C GLU A 55 -17.31 13.74 -0.63
N CYS A 56 -17.39 12.45 -0.95
CA CYS A 56 -16.40 11.80 -1.81
C CYS A 56 -16.28 12.49 -3.17
N ALA A 57 -17.40 12.85 -3.79
CA ALA A 57 -17.44 13.48 -5.11
C ALA A 57 -16.66 14.80 -5.16
N ALA A 58 -16.72 15.61 -4.09
CA ALA A 58 -16.00 16.88 -3.99
C ALA A 58 -14.47 16.69 -3.98
N VAL A 59 -13.99 15.58 -3.39
CA VAL A 59 -12.55 15.30 -3.26
C VAL A 59 -11.99 14.61 -4.50
N VAL A 60 -12.70 13.61 -5.04
CA VAL A 60 -12.23 12.81 -6.18
C VAL A 60 -12.53 13.43 -7.54
N GLY A 61 -13.14 14.63 -7.57
CA GLY A 61 -13.45 15.35 -8.80
C GLY A 61 -14.50 14.63 -9.66
N SER A 62 -15.53 14.07 -9.04
CA SER A 62 -16.61 13.34 -9.75
C SER A 62 -18.00 13.83 -9.32
N THR A 63 -19.06 13.15 -9.76
CA THR A 63 -20.44 13.47 -9.36
C THR A 63 -20.93 12.54 -8.24
N PRO A 64 -21.86 12.98 -7.36
CA PRO A 64 -22.41 12.13 -6.31
C PRO A 64 -23.06 10.84 -6.85
N SER A 65 -23.77 10.94 -7.97
CA SER A 65 -24.40 9.78 -8.63
C SER A 65 -23.37 8.76 -9.12
N ASN A 66 -22.26 9.23 -9.69
CA ASN A 66 -21.17 8.36 -10.15
C ASN A 66 -20.45 7.72 -8.96
N CYS A 67 -20.12 8.50 -7.93
CA CYS A 67 -19.52 7.97 -6.69
C CYS A 67 -20.42 6.91 -6.05
N SER A 68 -21.74 7.16 -5.96
CA SER A 68 -22.73 6.20 -5.45
C SER A 68 -22.76 4.89 -6.24
N TYR A 69 -22.57 4.94 -7.55
CA TYR A 69 -22.47 3.74 -8.39
C TYR A 69 -21.19 2.95 -8.06
N HIS A 70 -20.05 3.61 -7.97
CA HIS A 70 -18.77 2.97 -7.68
C HIS A 70 -18.68 2.43 -6.24
N LEU A 71 -19.22 3.15 -5.25
CA LEU A 71 -19.30 2.70 -3.85
C LEU A 71 -20.17 1.44 -3.72
N ARG A 72 -21.32 1.37 -4.41
CA ARG A 72 -22.12 0.14 -4.46
C ARG A 72 -21.37 -1.02 -5.12
N ALA A 73 -20.57 -0.76 -6.14
CA ALA A 73 -19.76 -1.79 -6.78
C ALA A 73 -18.66 -2.32 -5.85
N LEU A 74 -18.00 -1.44 -5.08
CA LEU A 74 -17.04 -1.83 -4.04
C LEU A 74 -17.73 -2.60 -2.90
N ALA A 75 -18.94 -2.22 -2.51
CA ALA A 75 -19.68 -2.90 -1.45
C ALA A 75 -20.05 -4.35 -1.84
N LYS A 76 -20.38 -4.59 -3.11
CA LYS A 76 -20.65 -5.95 -3.62
C LYS A 76 -19.47 -6.91 -3.50
N VAL A 77 -18.25 -6.40 -3.48
CA VAL A 77 -17.01 -7.19 -3.29
C VAL A 77 -16.45 -7.07 -1.87
N GLY A 78 -17.20 -6.47 -0.94
CA GLY A 78 -16.86 -6.39 0.47
C GLY A 78 -15.74 -5.42 0.82
N LEU A 79 -15.30 -4.55 -0.09
CA LEU A 79 -14.22 -3.59 0.16
C LEU A 79 -14.68 -2.34 0.93
N VAL A 80 -15.96 -2.00 0.83
CA VAL A 80 -16.61 -0.94 1.61
C VAL A 80 -17.97 -1.43 2.10
N GLU A 81 -18.55 -0.75 3.07
CA GLU A 81 -19.90 -1.03 3.56
C GLU A 81 -20.67 0.27 3.85
N PRO A 82 -22.00 0.29 3.61
CA PRO A 82 -22.82 1.40 4.05
C PRO A 82 -22.96 1.37 5.57
N VAL A 83 -22.92 2.53 6.19
CA VAL A 83 -23.21 2.71 7.63
C VAL A 83 -24.42 3.62 7.81
N ASP A 84 -24.92 3.65 9.04
CA ASP A 84 -26.02 4.54 9.39
C ASP A 84 -25.51 5.97 9.49
N GLY A 85 -26.26 6.90 8.90
CA GLY A 85 -25.95 8.32 8.91
C GLY A 85 -26.88 9.06 9.86
N GLU A 86 -26.44 10.23 10.33
CA GLU A 86 -27.17 11.04 11.32
C GLU A 86 -28.53 11.54 10.78
N ASP A 87 -28.59 11.92 9.50
CA ASP A 87 -29.74 12.64 8.93
C ASP A 87 -30.61 11.81 7.95
N GLY A 88 -30.29 10.53 7.74
CA GLY A 88 -31.08 9.59 6.91
C GLY A 88 -31.21 9.89 5.41
N ARG A 89 -30.70 11.03 4.92
CA ARG A 89 -30.82 11.48 3.51
C ARG A 89 -29.85 10.77 2.56
N GLU A 90 -28.60 10.63 2.97
CA GLU A 90 -27.59 9.84 2.27
C GLU A 90 -26.87 8.96 3.28
N ARG A 91 -26.76 7.66 2.99
CA ARG A 91 -26.02 6.73 3.85
C ARG A 91 -24.51 6.88 3.57
N PRO A 92 -23.69 7.19 4.58
CA PRO A 92 -22.25 7.16 4.42
C PRO A 92 -21.76 5.74 4.11
N TYR A 93 -20.61 5.66 3.45
CA TYR A 93 -19.87 4.43 3.26
C TYR A 93 -18.60 4.50 4.09
N ARG A 94 -18.14 3.37 4.61
CA ARG A 94 -16.82 3.22 5.23
C ARG A 94 -16.02 2.11 4.57
N SER A 95 -14.70 2.22 4.58
CA SER A 95 -13.83 1.13 4.15
C SER A 95 -13.98 -0.06 5.07
N SER A 96 -14.03 -1.28 4.51
CA SER A 96 -13.99 -2.51 5.29
C SER A 96 -12.61 -2.76 5.90
N SER A 97 -11.53 -2.20 5.38
CA SER A 97 -10.17 -2.48 5.87
C SER A 97 -9.46 -1.19 6.29
N THR A 98 -8.49 -1.31 7.18
CA THR A 98 -7.59 -0.20 7.56
C THR A 98 -6.32 -0.19 6.72
N GLY A 99 -6.05 -1.27 5.97
CA GLY A 99 -4.96 -1.39 5.01
C GLY A 99 -5.26 -2.47 3.99
N LEU A 100 -4.68 -2.35 2.79
CA LEU A 100 -4.74 -3.38 1.75
C LEU A 100 -3.35 -3.85 1.38
N SER A 101 -3.24 -5.14 1.07
CA SER A 101 -2.11 -5.72 0.36
C SER A 101 -2.67 -6.57 -0.78
N PHE A 102 -1.87 -6.79 -1.81
CA PHE A 102 -2.22 -7.68 -2.91
C PHE A 102 -1.48 -9.00 -2.72
N GLY A 103 -2.19 -10.11 -2.95
CA GLY A 103 -1.63 -11.45 -2.83
C GLY A 103 -1.85 -12.25 -4.09
N ARG A 104 -1.07 -13.32 -4.25
CA ARG A 104 -1.21 -14.24 -5.38
C ARG A 104 -2.55 -14.99 -5.27
N THR A 105 -3.21 -15.16 -6.41
CA THR A 105 -4.43 -15.96 -6.54
C THR A 105 -4.07 -17.39 -6.95
N ASP A 106 -4.86 -18.38 -6.50
CA ASP A 106 -4.69 -19.78 -6.89
C ASP A 106 -5.40 -20.13 -8.21
N ASP A 107 -6.17 -19.21 -8.78
CA ASP A 107 -6.85 -19.38 -10.08
C ASP A 107 -5.85 -19.25 -11.23
N PRO A 108 -5.56 -20.31 -12.01
CA PRO A 108 -4.52 -20.30 -13.04
C PRO A 108 -4.82 -19.39 -14.25
N GLU A 109 -6.10 -19.27 -14.63
CA GLU A 109 -6.50 -18.34 -15.71
C GLU A 109 -6.37 -16.90 -15.25
N PHE A 110 -6.63 -16.66 -13.96
CA PHE A 110 -6.46 -15.35 -13.37
C PHE A 110 -5.01 -15.08 -12.99
N ALA A 111 -4.15 -16.06 -12.70
CA ALA A 111 -2.75 -15.83 -12.27
C ALA A 111 -1.91 -15.05 -13.29
N ILE A 112 -2.13 -15.27 -14.59
CA ILE A 112 -1.43 -14.52 -15.67
C ILE A 112 -1.96 -13.08 -15.77
N GLY A 113 -3.28 -12.89 -15.65
CA GLY A 113 -3.91 -11.57 -15.69
C GLY A 113 -3.76 -10.77 -14.40
N ALA A 114 -3.74 -11.45 -13.25
CA ALA A 114 -3.61 -10.89 -11.91
C ALA A 114 -2.22 -10.29 -11.71
N ASP A 115 -1.17 -10.96 -12.18
CA ASP A 115 0.20 -10.41 -12.13
C ASP A 115 0.31 -9.10 -12.94
N THR A 116 -0.49 -8.95 -14.00
CA THR A 116 -0.56 -7.70 -14.79
C THR A 116 -1.45 -6.64 -14.11
N VAL A 117 -2.56 -7.04 -13.51
CA VAL A 117 -3.46 -6.12 -12.76
C VAL A 117 -2.81 -5.66 -11.45
N GLU A 118 -2.15 -6.55 -10.72
CA GLU A 118 -1.38 -6.25 -9.50
C GLU A 118 -0.26 -5.28 -9.79
N ARG A 119 0.53 -5.53 -10.86
CA ARG A 119 1.55 -4.56 -11.31
C ARG A 119 0.93 -3.22 -11.71
N ALA A 120 -0.15 -3.22 -12.49
CA ALA A 120 -0.81 -1.97 -12.89
C ALA A 120 -1.38 -1.20 -11.68
N LEU A 121 -1.88 -1.90 -10.66
CA LEU A 121 -2.33 -1.29 -9.40
C LEU A 121 -1.16 -0.76 -8.58
N ALA A 122 -0.04 -1.50 -8.51
CA ALA A 122 1.17 -1.07 -7.83
C ALA A 122 1.81 0.15 -8.52
N ASP A 123 1.94 0.13 -9.84
CA ASP A 123 2.44 1.26 -10.63
C ASP A 123 1.56 2.50 -10.42
N ARG A 124 0.24 2.31 -10.45
CA ARG A 124 -0.70 3.39 -10.16
C ARG A 124 -0.56 3.94 -8.74
N GLN A 125 -0.40 3.07 -7.74
CA GLN A 125 -0.19 3.48 -6.36
C GLN A 125 1.06 4.35 -6.23
N VAL A 126 2.13 3.98 -6.93
CA VAL A 126 3.37 4.77 -6.99
C VAL A 126 3.15 6.11 -7.67
N ASP A 127 2.43 6.15 -8.79
CA ASP A 127 2.10 7.41 -9.48
C ASP A 127 1.25 8.35 -8.58
N GLU A 128 0.30 7.80 -7.83
CA GLU A 128 -0.53 8.55 -6.89
C GLU A 128 0.28 9.04 -5.68
N GLU A 129 1.19 8.23 -5.14
CA GLU A 129 2.13 8.63 -4.09
C GLU A 129 3.04 9.77 -4.59
N ALA A 130 3.61 9.63 -5.79
CA ALA A 130 4.44 10.65 -6.41
C ALA A 130 3.66 11.96 -6.61
N ALA A 131 2.43 11.89 -7.13
CA ALA A 131 1.56 13.04 -7.30
C ALA A 131 1.22 13.72 -5.96
N LEU A 132 0.99 12.94 -4.89
CA LEU A 132 0.77 13.47 -3.55
C LEU A 132 2.02 14.16 -3.00
N VAL A 133 3.20 13.54 -3.13
CA VAL A 133 4.48 14.13 -2.72
C VAL A 133 4.75 15.44 -3.47
N HIS A 134 4.52 15.48 -4.78
CA HIS A 134 4.67 16.71 -5.57
C HIS A 134 3.71 17.82 -5.11
N ARG A 135 2.44 17.49 -4.82
CA ARG A 135 1.49 18.47 -4.25
C ARG A 135 1.91 18.95 -2.88
N ALA A 136 2.34 18.05 -1.99
CA ALA A 136 2.80 18.40 -0.65
C ALA A 136 4.04 19.33 -0.69
N ILE A 137 4.98 19.08 -1.61
CA ILE A 137 6.11 19.98 -1.85
C ILE A 137 5.63 21.35 -2.34
N ALA A 138 4.73 21.39 -3.31
CA ALA A 138 4.21 22.64 -3.86
C ALA A 138 3.44 23.49 -2.83
N GLN A 139 2.71 22.84 -1.92
CA GLN A 139 1.89 23.49 -0.87
C GLN A 139 2.65 23.73 0.44
N ARG A 140 3.94 23.37 0.51
CA ARG A 140 4.73 23.40 1.75
C ARG A 140 4.73 24.78 2.43
N ASP A 141 4.83 25.85 1.65
CA ASP A 141 4.91 27.22 2.19
C ASP A 141 3.55 27.80 2.60
N GLU A 142 2.45 27.08 2.36
CA GLU A 142 1.11 27.42 2.82
C GLU A 142 0.79 26.78 4.19
N GLN A 143 1.56 25.77 4.62
CA GLN A 143 1.37 25.05 5.88
C GLN A 143 1.79 25.88 7.11
N LEU A 144 1.28 25.56 8.30
CA LEU A 144 1.79 26.13 9.55
C LEU A 144 3.25 25.69 9.80
N ILE A 145 4.04 26.50 10.53
CA ILE A 145 5.48 26.25 10.71
C ILE A 145 5.74 24.91 11.41
N GLU A 146 4.90 24.56 12.36
CA GLU A 146 4.97 23.31 13.13
C GLU A 146 4.83 22.09 12.21
N TRP A 147 3.93 22.16 11.21
CA TRP A 147 3.75 21.11 10.20
C TRP A 147 4.90 21.06 9.19
N ARG A 148 5.51 22.20 8.85
CA ARG A 148 6.68 22.24 7.97
C ARG A 148 7.91 21.61 8.62
N GLU A 149 8.09 21.79 9.92
CA GLU A 149 9.22 21.22 10.69
C GLU A 149 9.03 19.72 10.97
N ALA A 150 7.79 19.28 11.22
CA ALA A 150 7.48 17.87 11.46
C ALA A 150 7.50 17.00 10.18
N SER A 151 7.30 17.61 9.00
CA SER A 151 7.27 16.89 7.72
C SER A 151 8.66 16.44 7.27
N MET A 152 8.81 15.18 6.85
CA MET A 152 10.09 14.60 6.43
C MET A 152 9.99 13.99 5.03
N LEU A 153 11.00 14.25 4.19
CA LEU A 153 11.21 13.56 2.91
C LEU A 153 12.61 12.96 2.93
N SER A 154 12.70 11.67 3.25
CA SER A 154 13.99 10.98 3.46
C SER A 154 13.98 9.61 2.82
N GLY A 155 15.13 9.19 2.28
CA GLY A 155 15.38 7.82 1.85
C GLY A 155 16.64 7.27 2.51
N TYR A 156 16.66 5.95 2.74
CA TYR A 156 17.82 5.24 3.30
C TYR A 156 18.28 4.15 2.34
N ALA A 157 19.59 4.05 2.12
CA ALA A 157 20.19 2.91 1.43
C ALA A 157 20.74 1.92 2.47
N LEU A 158 20.03 0.81 2.70
CA LEU A 158 20.37 -0.18 3.73
C LEU A 158 20.99 -1.44 3.11
N ARG A 159 21.90 -2.10 3.84
CA ARG A 159 22.40 -3.44 3.51
C ARG A 159 21.81 -4.43 4.50
N LEU A 160 20.87 -5.24 4.03
CA LEU A 160 20.10 -6.17 4.86
C LEU A 160 19.99 -7.52 4.15
N THR A 161 19.93 -8.58 4.93
CA THR A 161 19.43 -9.88 4.49
C THR A 161 17.90 -9.86 4.34
N PRO A 162 17.29 -10.83 3.65
CA PRO A 162 15.82 -10.94 3.59
C PRO A 162 15.15 -11.18 4.96
N GLY A 163 15.89 -11.72 5.94
CA GLY A 163 15.40 -11.86 7.32
C GLY A 163 15.30 -10.50 8.00
N GLU A 164 16.42 -9.77 8.01
CA GLU A 164 16.49 -8.43 8.61
C GLU A 164 15.53 -7.43 7.94
N LEU A 165 15.32 -7.54 6.63
CA LEU A 165 14.32 -6.71 5.94
C LEU A 165 12.90 -6.99 6.45
N ARG A 166 12.53 -8.25 6.69
CA ARG A 166 11.21 -8.60 7.25
C ARG A 166 11.07 -8.07 8.66
N GLU A 167 12.08 -8.28 9.51
CA GLU A 167 12.10 -7.76 10.88
C GLU A 167 11.97 -6.23 10.92
N LEU A 168 12.66 -5.52 10.02
CA LEU A 168 12.56 -4.07 9.90
C LEU A 168 11.15 -3.63 9.49
N VAL A 169 10.56 -4.28 8.48
CA VAL A 169 9.21 -3.95 8.00
C VAL A 169 8.17 -4.21 9.09
N GLU A 170 8.27 -5.34 9.80
CA GLU A 170 7.38 -5.67 10.93
C GLU A 170 7.53 -4.67 12.09
N GLY A 171 8.76 -4.28 12.43
CA GLY A 171 9.03 -3.28 13.46
C GLY A 171 8.50 -1.89 13.12
N LEU A 172 8.66 -1.45 11.86
CA LEU A 172 8.08 -0.20 11.37
C LEU A 172 6.55 -0.23 11.39
N ASP A 173 5.93 -1.33 10.95
CA ASP A 173 4.48 -1.48 11.02
C ASP A 173 3.96 -1.40 12.46
N ALA A 174 4.60 -2.13 13.38
CA ALA A 174 4.24 -2.10 14.80
C ALA A 174 4.35 -0.70 15.41
N LEU A 175 5.34 0.09 14.98
CA LEU A 175 5.51 1.47 15.42
C LEU A 175 4.42 2.41 14.90
N ILE A 176 3.96 2.20 13.65
CA ILE A 176 2.98 3.06 12.98
C ILE A 176 1.55 2.72 13.39
N ARG A 177 1.26 1.44 13.64
CA ARG A 177 -0.08 0.91 13.91
C ARG A 177 -0.92 1.71 14.93
N PRO A 178 -0.37 2.20 16.06
CA PRO A 178 -1.14 3.02 17.01
C PRO A 178 -1.61 4.38 16.46
N TYR A 179 -1.01 4.86 15.36
CA TYR A 179 -1.28 6.16 14.75
C TYR A 179 -2.25 6.09 13.56
N ILE A 180 -2.75 4.91 13.20
CA ILE A 180 -3.71 4.74 12.10
C ILE A 180 -4.98 5.54 12.38
N ALA A 181 -5.30 6.49 11.49
CA ALA A 181 -6.39 7.43 11.67
C ALA A 181 -7.76 6.75 11.93
N LEU A 182 -8.05 5.66 11.20
CA LEU A 182 -9.33 4.95 11.32
C LEU A 182 -9.57 4.25 12.67
N THR A 183 -8.53 4.00 13.44
CA THR A 183 -8.60 3.21 14.68
C THR A 183 -8.17 4.02 15.90
N ARG A 184 -7.70 5.26 15.71
CA ARG A 184 -7.20 6.12 16.77
C ARG A 184 -8.32 7.01 17.31
N ALA A 185 -9.04 6.52 18.30
CA ALA A 185 -10.17 7.23 18.91
C ALA A 185 -9.74 8.47 19.73
N GLU A 186 -8.63 8.40 20.46
CA GLU A 186 -8.16 9.45 21.37
C GLU A 186 -6.95 10.22 20.79
N ALA A 187 -7.16 10.89 19.66
CA ALA A 187 -6.14 11.78 19.10
C ALA A 187 -6.13 13.13 19.85
N PRO A 188 -4.96 13.65 20.27
CA PRO A 188 -4.88 14.98 20.91
C PRO A 188 -5.42 16.10 20.02
N GLU A 189 -5.90 17.19 20.64
CA GLU A 189 -6.31 18.40 19.92
C GLU A 189 -5.17 18.92 19.03
N GLY A 190 -5.52 19.32 17.80
CA GLY A 190 -4.54 19.72 16.77
C GLY A 190 -3.95 18.57 15.95
N SER A 191 -4.33 17.31 16.20
CA SER A 191 -4.01 16.20 15.30
C SER A 191 -4.74 16.35 13.96
N ASP A 192 -4.06 16.00 12.87
CA ASP A 192 -4.65 15.96 11.52
C ASP A 192 -4.25 14.66 10.81
N VAL A 193 -4.90 14.36 9.68
CA VAL A 193 -4.62 13.19 8.86
C VAL A 193 -3.28 13.39 8.14
N VAL A 194 -2.30 12.58 8.51
CA VAL A 194 -0.97 12.59 7.90
C VAL A 194 -0.84 11.45 6.89
N ALA A 195 -0.45 11.77 5.67
CA ALA A 195 -0.07 10.78 4.68
C ALA A 195 1.38 10.32 4.93
N LEU A 196 1.57 9.06 5.33
CA LEU A 196 2.87 8.42 5.48
C LEU A 196 2.98 7.27 4.49
N HIS A 197 4.01 7.33 3.64
CA HIS A 197 4.35 6.23 2.73
C HIS A 197 5.78 5.77 3.05
N LEU A 198 5.95 4.47 3.24
CA LEU A 198 7.25 3.85 3.47
C LEU A 198 7.41 2.69 2.49
N ASN A 199 8.41 2.82 1.62
CA ASN A 199 8.74 1.81 0.63
C ASN A 199 10.07 1.14 1.02
N ALA A 200 10.03 -0.17 1.23
CA ALA A 200 11.21 -0.96 1.59
C ALA A 200 11.31 -2.17 0.66
N PHE A 201 12.23 -2.10 -0.30
CA PHE A 201 12.51 -3.17 -1.24
C PHE A 201 14.01 -3.23 -1.53
N ARG A 202 14.47 -4.39 -2.00
CA ARG A 202 15.86 -4.52 -2.46
C ARG A 202 16.10 -3.57 -3.63
N HIS A 203 17.15 -2.74 -3.55
CA HIS A 203 17.50 -1.80 -4.61
C HIS A 203 17.58 -2.52 -5.99
N PRO A 204 16.91 -2.03 -7.05
CA PRO A 204 16.89 -2.69 -8.36
C PRO A 204 18.29 -2.96 -8.92
N ASP A 205 19.20 -1.99 -8.80
CA ASP A 205 20.58 -2.11 -9.27
C ASP A 205 21.41 -3.13 -8.50
N ALA A 206 20.96 -3.60 -7.33
CA ALA A 206 21.66 -4.68 -6.62
C ALA A 206 21.62 -6.00 -7.43
N ILE A 207 20.63 -6.19 -8.32
CA ILE A 207 20.61 -7.31 -9.27
C ILE A 207 21.74 -7.14 -10.29
N ALA A 208 21.82 -5.97 -10.92
CA ALA A 208 22.85 -5.66 -11.91
C ALA A 208 24.26 -5.77 -11.31
N ALA A 209 24.47 -5.25 -10.11
CA ALA A 209 25.74 -5.33 -9.40
C ALA A 209 26.12 -6.78 -9.05
N ALA A 210 25.16 -7.61 -8.62
CA ALA A 210 25.41 -9.03 -8.32
C ALA A 210 25.76 -9.83 -9.58
N ASN A 211 25.09 -9.54 -10.70
CA ASN A 211 25.36 -10.17 -11.99
C ASN A 211 26.74 -9.78 -12.53
N ALA A 212 27.11 -8.51 -12.44
CA ALA A 212 28.44 -8.04 -12.82
C ALA A 212 29.55 -8.70 -11.98
N ALA A 213 29.34 -8.83 -10.67
CA ALA A 213 30.29 -9.50 -9.78
C ALA A 213 30.43 -11.00 -10.09
N ARG A 214 29.33 -11.68 -10.46
CA ARG A 214 29.35 -13.09 -10.92
C ARG A 214 30.12 -13.25 -12.23
N ALA A 215 29.86 -12.39 -13.22
CA ALA A 215 30.55 -12.43 -14.51
C ALA A 215 32.05 -12.16 -14.36
N ALA A 216 32.45 -11.29 -13.43
CA ALA A 216 33.86 -11.04 -13.12
C ALA A 216 34.55 -12.19 -12.34
N ALA A 217 33.77 -13.12 -11.77
CA ALA A 217 34.26 -14.25 -10.99
C ALA A 217 34.32 -15.57 -11.78
N GLU A 218 33.73 -15.64 -12.98
CA GLU A 218 33.92 -16.77 -13.90
C GLU A 218 35.32 -16.66 -14.54
N PRO A 219 36.24 -17.61 -14.29
CA PRO A 219 37.56 -17.58 -14.92
C PRO A 219 37.43 -17.86 -16.42
N ASP A 220 38.22 -17.14 -17.21
CA ASP A 220 38.40 -17.37 -18.65
C ASP A 220 38.92 -18.80 -18.89
N GLU A 221 38.02 -19.74 -19.21
CA GLU A 221 38.38 -21.14 -19.53
C GLU A 221 39.07 -21.28 -20.91
N THR A 222 39.45 -20.16 -21.54
CA THR A 222 40.02 -20.15 -22.91
C THR A 222 41.54 -20.12 -22.99
N VAL A 223 42.29 -20.14 -21.88
CA VAL A 223 43.76 -20.29 -21.93
C VAL A 223 44.19 -21.69 -21.49
N ARG A 224 44.04 -22.66 -22.40
CA ARG A 224 44.91 -23.85 -22.37
C ARG A 224 46.32 -23.38 -22.75
N PRO A 225 47.36 -23.62 -21.92
CA PRO A 225 48.71 -23.34 -22.36
C PRO A 225 49.05 -24.32 -23.48
N ASP A 226 49.28 -23.79 -24.68
CA ASP A 226 49.82 -24.57 -25.79
C ASP A 226 51.11 -25.24 -25.34
N HIS A 227 51.14 -26.55 -25.53
CA HIS A 227 52.25 -27.41 -25.22
C HIS A 227 53.41 -27.05 -26.16
N VAL A 228 54.44 -26.38 -25.65
CA VAL A 228 55.68 -26.14 -26.39
C VAL A 228 56.46 -27.45 -26.45
N GLU A 229 56.45 -28.11 -27.61
CA GLU A 229 57.37 -29.22 -27.90
C GLU A 229 58.82 -28.71 -27.97
N PRO A 230 59.78 -29.42 -27.36
CA PRO A 230 61.19 -29.12 -27.57
C PRO A 230 61.69 -29.88 -28.81
N THR A 231 62.07 -29.17 -29.86
CA THR A 231 62.91 -29.77 -30.91
C THR A 231 64.36 -29.43 -30.61
N ASP A 232 65.06 -30.43 -30.06
CA ASP A 232 66.50 -30.50 -29.94
C ASP A 232 67.18 -30.19 -31.29
N GLY A 233 68.20 -29.35 -31.22
CA GLY A 233 69.20 -29.26 -32.28
C GLY A 233 70.10 -30.48 -32.26
N SER A 234 70.41 -31.02 -33.44
CA SER A 234 71.68 -31.72 -33.64
C SER A 234 72.16 -31.61 -35.08
N ALA A 235 73.45 -31.36 -35.17
CA ALA A 235 74.27 -31.07 -36.33
C ALA A 235 74.34 -32.21 -37.37
N SER A 236 74.54 -31.85 -38.64
CA SER A 236 75.70 -32.21 -39.47
C SER A 236 75.75 -31.34 -40.73
#